data_AF-A0AA35YIW0-F1
#
_entry.id   AF-A0AA35YIW0-F1
#
_cell.length_a   1.000
_cell.length_b   1.000
_cell.length_c   1.000
_cell.angle_alpha   90.00
_cell.angle_beta   90.00
_cell.angle_gamma   90.00
#
_symmetry.space_group_name_H-M   'P 1'
#
loop_
_entity.id
_entity.type
_entity.pdbx_description
1 polymer ?
#
loop_
_entity_poly.entity_id
_entity_poly.type
_entity_poly.pdbx_seq_one_letter_code
_entity_poly.pdbx_strand_id
1 'polypeptide(L)'
;MKQLWYLNLSRSFFQGIVPPHIRNLSNLKVLDLSETYELMIDDMTWTFGLSSLEQLDLSFNDLSRAQNWDMVLYMIPSLKKLSLSSYGLSNVDIRLSINSSKILPNIDS
;
A
#
# COMPACT_ATOMS: atom_id res chain seq x y z
N MET A 1 22.61 -13.49 -7.54
CA MET A 1 21.54 -12.62 -8.09
C MET A 1 21.32 -11.46 -7.15
N LYS A 2 21.16 -10.23 -7.65
CA LYS A 2 20.78 -9.09 -6.82
C LYS A 2 19.27 -9.16 -6.59
N GLN A 3 18.84 -9.25 -5.33
CA GLN A 3 17.43 -9.20 -4.96
C GLN A 3 16.99 -7.73 -4.87
N LEU A 4 15.83 -7.41 -5.45
CA LEU A 4 15.29 -6.06 -5.40
C LEU A 4 14.69 -5.79 -4.02
N TRP A 5 15.14 -4.73 -3.36
CA TRP A 5 14.67 -4.32 -2.03
C TRP A 5 13.96 -2.95 -2.04
N TYR A 6 14.13 -2.17 -3.10
CA TYR A 6 13.50 -0.87 -3.29
C TYR A 6 12.96 -0.78 -4.72
N LEU A 7 11.68 -0.47 -4.86
CA LEU A 7 11.02 -0.23 -6.13
C LEU A 7 10.24 1.08 -6.03
N ASN A 8 10.56 2.03 -6.90
CA ASN A 8 9.85 3.28 -7.01
C ASN A 8 9.33 3.43 -8.44
N LEU A 9 8.01 3.51 -8.56
CA LEU A 9 7.26 3.78 -9.79
C LEU A 9 6.45 5.08 -9.65
N SER A 10 6.79 5.91 -8.66
CA SER A 10 6.14 7.19 -8.45
C SER A 10 6.20 8.05 -9.71
N ARG A 11 5.11 8.77 -10.00
CA ARG A 11 5.01 9.68 -11.16
C ARG A 11 5.33 9.00 -12.50
N SER A 12 5.11 7.69 -12.58
CA SER A 12 5.31 6.92 -13.80
C SER A 12 4.02 6.79 -14.60
N PHE A 13 4.14 6.52 -15.89
CA PHE A 13 3.03 6.13 -16.78
C PHE A 13 2.68 4.64 -16.62
N PHE A 14 2.75 4.12 -15.40
CA PHE A 14 2.38 2.74 -15.13
C PHE A 14 0.86 2.64 -14.99
N GLN A 15 0.21 2.10 -16.03
CA GLN A 15 -1.25 2.09 -16.15
C GLN A 15 -1.83 0.72 -15.81
N GLY A 16 -3.10 0.70 -15.40
CA GLY A 16 -3.83 -0.53 -15.12
C GLY A 16 -3.56 -1.07 -13.71
N ILE A 17 -3.67 -2.38 -13.52
CA ILE A 17 -3.57 -3.01 -12.19
C ILE A 17 -2.12 -3.36 -11.82
N VAL A 18 -1.84 -3.44 -10.51
CA VAL A 18 -0.59 -4.02 -10.02
C VAL A 18 -0.53 -5.52 -10.38
N PRO A 19 0.49 -5.99 -11.13
CA PRO A 19 0.53 -7.37 -11.59
C PRO A 19 0.76 -8.33 -10.42
N PRO A 20 0.09 -9.52 -10.41
CA PRO A 20 0.26 -10.52 -9.35
C PRO A 20 1.71 -10.98 -9.13
N HIS A 21 2.55 -10.86 -10.16
CA HIS A 21 3.98 -11.20 -10.10
C HIS A 21 4.80 -10.29 -9.18
N ILE A 22 4.27 -9.14 -8.75
CA ILE A 22 4.94 -8.28 -7.75
C ILE A 22 5.22 -9.04 -6.44
N ARG A 23 4.40 -10.07 -6.14
CA ARG A 23 4.57 -10.97 -4.99
C ARG A 23 5.86 -11.79 -5.04
N ASN A 24 6.45 -11.95 -6.22
CA ASN A 24 7.74 -12.63 -6.36
C ASN A 24 8.91 -11.76 -5.84
N LEU A 25 8.68 -10.48 -5.57
CA LEU A 25 9.64 -9.58 -4.94
C LEU A 25 9.65 -9.77 -3.43
N SER A 26 9.90 -10.99 -2.96
CA SER A 26 9.83 -11.37 -1.54
C SER A 26 10.83 -10.65 -0.62
N ASN A 27 11.84 -9.98 -1.20
CA ASN A 27 12.83 -9.18 -0.48
C ASN A 27 12.56 -7.67 -0.58
N LEU A 28 11.45 -7.27 -1.23
CA LEU A 28 11.08 -5.87 -1.39
C LEU A 28 10.74 -5.29 -0.03
N LYS A 29 11.44 -4.21 0.35
CA LYS A 29 11.24 -3.47 1.60
C LYS A 29 10.50 -2.18 1.40
N VAL A 30 10.69 -1.54 0.25
CA VAL A 30 10.04 -0.27 -0.08
C VAL A 30 9.40 -0.37 -1.45
N LEU A 31 8.12 -0.04 -1.49
CA LEU A 31 7.34 0.09 -2.71
C LEU A 31 6.67 1.47 -2.72
N ASP A 32 7.07 2.28 -3.68
CA ASP A 32 6.48 3.60 -3.91
C ASP A 32 5.73 3.56 -5.25
N LEU A 33 4.41 3.65 -5.18
CA LEU A 33 3.49 3.76 -6.32
C LEU A 33 2.76 5.11 -6.29
N SER A 34 3.28 6.10 -5.58
CA SER A 34 2.60 7.39 -5.41
C SER A 34 2.42 8.14 -6.74
N GLU A 35 1.31 8.85 -6.90
CA GLU A 35 1.08 9.71 -8.08
C GLU A 35 1.27 8.97 -9.42
N THR A 36 0.86 7.70 -9.48
CA THR A 36 1.05 6.86 -10.67
C THR A 36 -0.14 7.04 -11.62
N TYR A 37 0.15 7.40 -12.88
CA TYR A 37 -0.88 7.78 -13.84
C TYR A 37 -1.74 6.58 -14.27
N GLU A 38 -3.05 6.65 -14.03
CA GLU A 38 -4.04 5.59 -14.36
C GLU A 38 -3.77 4.24 -13.66
N LEU A 39 -3.10 4.25 -12.50
CA LEU A 39 -3.01 3.08 -11.63
C LEU A 39 -4.40 2.73 -11.08
N MET A 40 -4.84 1.50 -11.32
CA MET A 40 -6.12 0.97 -10.85
C MET A 40 -5.88 0.07 -9.63
N ILE A 41 -6.38 0.49 -8.48
CA ILE A 41 -6.39 -0.30 -7.24
C ILE A 41 -7.85 -0.64 -6.90
N ASP A 42 -8.32 -1.76 -7.41
CA ASP A 42 -9.67 -2.28 -7.13
C ASP A 42 -9.73 -3.08 -5.81
N ASP A 43 -8.63 -3.70 -5.40
CA ASP A 43 -8.51 -4.37 -4.10
C ASP A 43 -7.06 -4.35 -3.59
N MET A 44 -6.88 -4.60 -2.30
CA MET A 44 -5.55 -4.65 -1.67
C MET A 44 -4.90 -6.04 -1.65
N THR A 45 -5.52 -7.07 -2.24
CA THR A 45 -5.00 -8.45 -2.21
C THR A 45 -3.69 -8.62 -2.98
N TRP A 46 -3.37 -7.72 -3.92
CA TRP A 46 -2.08 -7.74 -4.61
C TRP A 46 -0.89 -7.63 -3.65
N THR A 47 -1.09 -7.03 -2.47
CA THR A 47 -0.06 -6.90 -1.43
C THR A 47 0.26 -8.21 -0.71
N PHE A 48 -0.60 -9.22 -0.83
CA PHE A 48 -0.40 -10.53 -0.22
C PHE A 48 0.92 -11.16 -0.68
N GLY A 49 1.77 -11.59 0.26
CA GLY A 49 3.04 -12.23 -0.05
C GLY A 49 4.23 -11.27 -0.18
N LEU A 50 4.01 -9.96 -0.05
CA LEU A 50 5.08 -8.97 0.13
C LEU A 50 5.61 -9.00 1.58
N SER A 51 6.09 -10.17 2.02
CA SER A 51 6.38 -10.49 3.42
C SER A 51 7.55 -9.72 4.04
N SER A 52 8.38 -9.07 3.23
CA SER A 52 9.48 -8.21 3.69
C SER A 52 9.17 -6.72 3.57
N LEU A 53 7.97 -6.34 3.08
CA LEU A 53 7.65 -4.96 2.78
C LEU A 53 7.47 -4.15 4.06
N GLU A 54 8.32 -3.15 4.24
CA GLU A 54 8.33 -2.28 5.40
C GLU A 54 7.64 -0.94 5.12
N GLN A 55 7.66 -0.48 3.86
CA GLN A 55 7.08 0.81 3.46
C GLN A 55 6.30 0.68 2.17
N LEU A 56 5.05 1.14 2.19
CA LEU A 56 4.17 1.23 1.03
C LEU A 56 3.63 2.66 0.89
N ASP A 57 3.90 3.29 -0.25
CA ASP A 57 3.35 4.60 -0.60
C ASP A 57 2.36 4.48 -1.77
N LEU A 58 1.09 4.81 -1.51
CA LEU A 58 -0.01 4.85 -2.47
C LEU A 58 -0.61 6.26 -2.55
N SER A 59 0.08 7.27 -2.01
CA SER A 59 -0.41 8.64 -2.02
C SER A 59 -0.65 9.15 -3.44
N PHE A 60 -1.57 10.10 -3.57
CA PHE A 60 -1.93 10.79 -4.80
C PHE A 60 -2.49 9.87 -5.90
N ASN A 61 -2.93 8.65 -5.55
CA ASN A 61 -3.70 7.77 -6.43
C ASN A 61 -5.20 7.83 -6.11
N ASP A 62 -6.04 7.43 -7.07
CA ASP A 62 -7.46 7.19 -6.82
C ASP A 62 -7.65 5.85 -6.11
N LEU A 63 -7.98 5.92 -4.82
CA LEU A 63 -8.21 4.75 -3.95
C LEU A 63 -9.70 4.49 -3.70
N SER A 64 -10.60 5.21 -4.40
CA SER A 64 -12.06 5.16 -4.15
C SER A 64 -12.68 3.78 -4.38
N ARG A 65 -12.05 2.96 -5.24
CA ARG A 65 -12.49 1.62 -5.59
C ARG A 65 -11.82 0.51 -4.78
N ALA A 66 -10.79 0.83 -4.01
CA ALA A 66 -9.96 -0.16 -3.35
C ALA A 66 -10.73 -0.84 -2.20
N GLN A 67 -10.91 -2.15 -2.34
CA GLN A 67 -11.51 -3.02 -1.32
C GLN A 67 -10.45 -3.66 -0.41
N ASN A 68 -10.88 -4.23 0.72
CA ASN A 68 -10.04 -4.94 1.69
C ASN A 68 -8.93 -4.09 2.35
N TRP A 69 -9.15 -2.78 2.49
CA TRP A 69 -8.24 -1.87 3.21
C TRP A 69 -7.98 -2.30 4.65
N ASP A 70 -9.01 -2.80 5.31
CA ASP A 70 -8.98 -3.34 6.67
C ASP A 70 -8.03 -4.53 6.80
N MET A 71 -7.80 -5.28 5.71
CA MET A 71 -6.96 -6.47 5.72
C MET A 71 -5.48 -6.21 5.42
N VAL A 72 -5.11 -5.00 4.98
CA VAL A 72 -3.74 -4.67 4.53
C VAL A 72 -2.69 -4.99 5.60
N LEU A 73 -2.98 -4.66 6.86
CA LEU A 73 -2.06 -4.92 7.98
C LEU A 73 -1.86 -6.42 8.23
N TYR A 74 -2.85 -7.25 7.92
CA TYR A 74 -2.76 -8.71 8.01
C TYR A 74 -2.05 -9.32 6.80
N MET A 75 -2.19 -8.72 5.62
CA MET A 75 -1.55 -9.16 4.37
C MET A 75 -0.05 -8.82 4.32
N ILE A 76 0.37 -7.76 5.01
CA ILE A 76 1.75 -7.26 5.06
C ILE A 76 2.19 -7.10 6.52
N PRO A 77 2.47 -8.21 7.24
CA PRO A 77 2.79 -8.16 8.67
C PRO A 77 4.10 -7.41 8.98
N SER A 78 4.97 -7.20 7.99
CA SER A 78 6.22 -6.45 8.11
C SER A 78 6.05 -4.92 7.99
N LEU A 79 4.85 -4.44 7.68
CA LEU A 79 4.61 -3.04 7.31
C LEU A 79 4.83 -2.11 8.50
N LYS A 80 5.71 -1.12 8.33
CA LYS A 80 6.03 -0.08 9.32
C LYS A 80 5.48 1.28 8.93
N LYS A 81 5.34 1.54 7.63
CA LYS A 81 4.87 2.81 7.09
C LYS A 81 3.90 2.57 5.93
N LEU A 82 2.74 3.21 6.02
CA LEU A 82 1.72 3.22 4.98
C LEU A 82 1.32 4.68 4.70
N SER A 83 1.41 5.11 3.45
CA SER A 83 1.07 6.47 3.02
C SER A 83 -0.09 6.44 2.01
N LEU A 84 -1.22 7.08 2.36
CA LEU A 84 -2.52 6.97 1.64
C LEU A 84 -3.17 8.31 1.27
N SER A 85 -2.43 9.42 1.31
CA SER A 85 -3.04 10.73 1.04
C SER A 85 -3.49 10.83 -0.42
N SER A 86 -4.77 10.70 -0.74
CA SER A 86 -5.27 10.85 -2.11
C SER A 86 -5.66 12.30 -2.43
N TYR A 87 -5.87 12.58 -3.72
CA TYR A 87 -6.58 13.78 -4.12
C TYR A 87 -8.05 13.69 -3.65
N GLY A 88 -8.46 14.58 -2.75
CA GLY A 88 -9.87 14.74 -2.38
C GLY A 88 -10.40 13.85 -1.26
N LEU A 89 -9.60 12.95 -0.66
CA LEU A 89 -9.95 12.37 0.63
C LEU A 89 -9.87 13.48 1.69
N SER A 90 -11.02 13.92 2.18
CA SER A 90 -11.05 14.75 3.36
C SER A 90 -10.40 13.97 4.51
N ASN A 91 -9.65 14.63 5.40
CA ASN A 91 -9.02 13.99 6.57
C ASN A 91 -10.00 13.17 7.45
N VAL A 92 -11.31 13.33 7.24
CA VAL A 92 -12.39 12.64 7.95
C VAL A 92 -12.50 11.17 7.51
N ASP A 93 -12.36 10.87 6.22
CA ASP A 93 -12.58 9.52 5.67
C ASP A 93 -11.47 8.55 6.13
N ILE A 94 -10.22 9.00 6.14
CA ILE A 94 -9.07 8.23 6.62
C ILE A 94 -9.17 8.00 8.13
N ARG A 95 -9.64 8.99 8.91
CA ARG A 95 -9.86 8.81 10.35
C ARG A 95 -10.99 7.83 10.64
N LEU A 96 -12.03 7.75 9.81
CA LEU A 96 -13.09 6.78 9.98
C LEU A 96 -12.60 5.37 9.64
N SER A 97 -11.85 5.19 8.55
CA SER A 97 -11.28 3.89 8.17
C SER A 97 -10.24 3.38 9.18
N ILE A 98 -9.40 4.26 9.75
CA ILE A 98 -8.39 3.89 10.76
C ILE A 98 -9.02 3.72 12.16
N ASN A 99 -10.07 4.49 12.51
CA ASN A 99 -10.77 4.32 13.79
C ASN A 99 -11.78 3.16 13.77
N SER A 100 -12.33 2.77 12.61
CA SER A 100 -13.14 1.56 12.49
C SER A 100 -12.27 0.30 12.54
N SER A 101 -10.98 0.41 12.18
CA SER A 101 -9.98 -0.64 12.37
C SER A 101 -9.30 -0.61 13.75
N LYS A 102 -9.97 -0.05 14.78
CA LYS A 102 -9.42 0.09 16.14
C LYS A 102 -8.95 -1.27 16.70
N ILE A 103 -7.64 -1.46 16.73
CA ILE A 103 -6.76 -1.62 17.91
C ILE A 103 -5.42 -2.20 17.39
N LEU A 104 -4.39 -1.36 17.26
CA LEU A 104 -3.03 -1.86 17.52
C LEU A 104 -2.90 -1.86 19.05
N PRO A 105 -2.72 -3.02 19.71
CA PRO A 105 -2.32 -3.02 21.10
C PRO A 105 -0.88 -2.48 21.18
N ASN A 106 -0.67 -1.57 22.13
CA ASN A 106 0.60 -1.17 22.76
C ASN A 106 1.91 -1.40 21.99
N ILE A 107 2.65 -0.30 21.78
CA ILE A 107 4.07 -0.31 22.09
C ILE A 107 4.34 0.88 23.02
N ASP A 108 4.49 0.56 24.31
CA ASP A 108 5.17 1.41 25.32
C ASP A 108 6.53 1.85 24.75
N SER A 109 7.00 3.09 24.85
CA SER A 109 7.01 4.04 25.97
C SER A 109 7.30 5.45 25.44
#